data_AF-A0A8B6H0R0-F1
#
_entry.id   AF-A0A8B6H0R0-F1
#
_cell.length_a   1.000
_cell.length_b   1.000
_cell.length_c   1.000
_cell.angle_alpha   90.00
_cell.angle_beta   90.00
_cell.angle_gamma   90.00
#
_symmetry.space_group_name_H-M   'P 1'
#
loop_
_entity.id
_entity.type
_entity.pdbx_description
1 polymer ?
#
loop_
_entity_poly.entity_id
_entity_poly.type
_entity_poly.pdbx_seq_one_letter_code
_entity_poly.pdbx_strand_id
1 'polypeptide(L)'
;DATPLTLGQEFSAYVVQIEYGILRVNNTLPRLYELAAGGTAVGTGLNTRIGFAEKVASKIAEYTKIPFRTSSNKFESLAAHDALVEAHGALNVIAVSLMKIANDVRLLSSGPRCGIGEISIPENEPGSSIMPGLR
;
A
#
# COMPACT_ATOMS: atom_id res chain seq x y z
N ASP A 1 13.98 23.71 19.11
CA ASP A 1 13.55 25.05 18.64
C ASP A 1 14.08 25.32 17.24
N ALA A 2 13.23 25.85 16.36
CA ALA A 2 13.51 26.16 14.96
C ALA A 2 12.68 27.40 14.54
N THR A 3 12.51 27.68 13.23
CA THR A 3 11.61 28.73 12.75
C THR A 3 10.15 28.27 12.75
N PRO A 4 9.17 29.19 12.91
CA PRO A 4 7.77 28.81 12.99
C PRO A 4 7.19 28.37 11.63
N LEU A 5 6.18 27.50 11.72
CA LEU A 5 5.25 27.15 10.65
C LEU A 5 3.86 26.94 11.26
N THR A 6 2.83 26.86 10.43
CA THR A 6 1.47 26.52 10.88
C THR A 6 1.30 25.01 11.01
N LEU A 7 0.45 24.56 11.93
CA LEU A 7 0.08 23.13 12.05
C LEU A 7 -0.51 22.58 10.74
N GLY A 8 -1.22 23.41 9.98
CA GLY A 8 -1.73 23.05 8.65
C GLY A 8 -0.61 22.75 7.65
N GLN A 9 0.51 23.49 7.69
CA GLN A 9 1.67 23.21 6.84
C GLN A 9 2.34 21.89 7.23
N GLU A 10 2.45 21.59 8.52
CA GLU A 10 2.97 20.31 8.99
C GLU A 10 2.10 19.13 8.48
N PHE A 11 0.79 19.20 8.68
CA PHE A 11 -0.14 18.16 8.24
C PHE A 11 -0.24 18.07 6.71
N SER A 12 0.00 19.17 5.98
CA SER A 12 0.05 19.13 4.52
C SER A 12 1.13 18.19 3.98
N ALA A 13 2.26 18.06 4.70
CA ALA A 13 3.29 17.09 4.34
C ALA A 13 2.76 15.65 4.46
N TYR A 14 1.96 15.37 5.49
CA TYR A 14 1.39 14.04 5.71
C TYR A 14 0.38 13.69 4.61
N VAL A 15 -0.45 14.67 4.20
CA VAL A 15 -1.38 14.52 3.07
C VAL A 15 -0.62 14.12 1.80
N VAL A 16 0.46 14.84 1.46
CA VAL A 16 1.28 14.53 0.29
C VAL A 16 1.94 13.15 0.40
N GLN A 17 2.39 12.74 1.59
CA GLN A 17 2.93 11.38 1.80
C GLN A 17 1.89 10.30 1.47
N ILE A 18 0.63 10.50 1.86
CA ILE A 18 -0.47 9.57 1.55
C ILE A 18 -0.83 9.60 0.05
N GLU A 19 -0.95 10.77 -0.56
CA GLU A 19 -1.24 10.92 -2.00
C GLU A 19 -0.20 10.17 -2.85
N TYR A 20 1.09 10.37 -2.55
CA TYR A 20 2.14 9.64 -3.23
C TYR A 20 2.17 8.15 -2.88
N GLY A 21 1.74 7.76 -1.68
CA GLY A 21 1.53 6.35 -1.34
C GLY A 21 0.51 5.68 -2.27
N ILE A 22 -0.66 6.31 -2.42
CA ILE A 22 -1.73 5.84 -3.32
C ILE A 22 -1.22 5.74 -4.76
N LEU A 23 -0.52 6.76 -5.25
CA LEU A 23 0.05 6.76 -6.60
C LEU A 23 1.03 5.62 -6.80
N ARG A 24 1.92 5.34 -5.83
CA ARG A 24 2.90 4.25 -5.91
C ARG A 24 2.22 2.90 -6.04
N VAL A 25 1.21 2.61 -5.22
CA VAL A 25 0.46 1.33 -5.31
C VAL A 25 -0.27 1.22 -6.63
N ASN A 26 -0.96 2.28 -7.06
CA ASN A 26 -1.67 2.26 -8.35
C ASN A 26 -0.72 2.03 -9.53
N ASN A 27 0.51 2.53 -9.45
CA ASN A 27 1.50 2.32 -10.50
C ASN A 27 2.00 0.87 -10.59
N THR A 28 1.91 0.06 -9.54
CA THR A 28 2.29 -1.37 -9.62
C THR A 28 1.17 -2.22 -10.24
N LEU A 29 -0.09 -1.79 -10.12
CA LEU A 29 -1.27 -2.55 -10.56
C LEU A 29 -1.21 -3.07 -12.01
N PRO A 30 -0.74 -2.30 -13.02
CA PRO A 30 -0.72 -2.81 -14.39
C PRO A 30 0.12 -4.08 -14.56
N ARG A 31 1.18 -4.30 -13.76
CA ARG A 31 1.95 -5.55 -13.79
C ARG A 31 1.22 -6.69 -13.07
N LEU A 32 0.55 -6.38 -11.96
CA LEU A 32 -0.29 -7.35 -11.22
C LEU A 32 -1.52 -7.81 -12.01
N TYR A 33 -1.98 -7.02 -12.97
CA TYR A 33 -3.06 -7.40 -13.87
C TYR A 33 -2.65 -8.44 -14.92
N GLU A 34 -1.36 -8.76 -15.05
CA GLU A 34 -0.87 -9.76 -16.00
C GLU A 34 -0.97 -11.18 -15.42
N LEU A 35 -1.74 -12.03 -16.08
CA LEU A 35 -2.01 -13.39 -15.65
C LEU A 35 -1.11 -14.39 -16.39
N ALA A 36 -0.51 -15.30 -15.63
CA ALA A 36 0.29 -16.42 -16.15
C ALA A 36 -0.58 -17.58 -16.71
N ALA A 37 -1.90 -17.53 -16.53
CA ALA A 37 -2.82 -18.53 -17.04
C ALA A 37 -2.61 -18.79 -18.55
N GLY A 38 -2.56 -20.07 -18.93
CA GLY A 38 -2.24 -20.49 -20.30
C GLY A 38 -0.76 -20.78 -20.57
N GLY A 39 0.17 -20.44 -19.67
CA GLY A 39 1.57 -20.87 -19.76
C GLY A 39 1.79 -22.36 -19.48
N THR A 40 0.81 -23.04 -18.87
CA THR A 40 0.84 -24.45 -18.45
C THR A 40 2.06 -24.78 -17.58
N ALA A 41 2.80 -25.85 -17.88
CA ALA A 41 3.84 -26.37 -16.98
C ALA A 41 5.10 -25.49 -16.95
N VAL A 42 5.52 -24.95 -18.09
CA VAL A 42 6.83 -24.29 -18.26
C VAL A 42 6.78 -23.02 -19.11
N GLY A 43 5.60 -22.48 -19.38
CA GLY A 43 5.41 -21.23 -20.15
C GLY A 43 5.16 -21.43 -21.65
N THR A 44 5.33 -22.65 -22.17
CA THR A 44 5.15 -22.96 -23.60
C THR A 44 3.71 -23.00 -24.06
N GLY A 45 2.76 -23.17 -23.12
CA GLY A 45 1.36 -23.41 -23.46
C GLY A 45 1.09 -24.82 -24.01
N LEU A 46 2.02 -25.77 -23.86
CA LEU A 46 1.77 -27.16 -24.25
C LEU A 46 0.54 -27.71 -23.50
N ASN A 47 -0.29 -28.48 -24.21
CA ASN A 47 -1.59 -29.00 -23.74
C ASN A 47 -2.65 -27.93 -23.47
N THR A 48 -2.49 -26.71 -23.99
CA THR A 48 -3.56 -25.70 -24.02
C THR A 48 -4.07 -25.45 -25.44
N ARG A 49 -5.29 -24.93 -25.57
CA ARG A 49 -5.84 -24.50 -26.86
C ARG A 49 -5.39 -23.08 -27.17
N ILE A 50 -5.10 -22.80 -28.45
CA ILE A 50 -4.83 -21.44 -28.92
C ILE A 50 -6.01 -20.53 -28.56
N GLY A 51 -5.71 -19.36 -27.96
CA GLY A 51 -6.72 -18.41 -27.49
C GLY A 51 -7.27 -18.67 -26.08
N PHE A 52 -6.83 -19.73 -25.38
CA PHE A 52 -7.30 -20.03 -24.03
C PHE A 52 -6.90 -18.94 -23.03
N ALA A 53 -5.66 -18.47 -23.07
CA ALA A 53 -5.12 -17.50 -22.11
C ALA A 53 -5.88 -16.17 -22.15
N GLU A 54 -6.15 -15.67 -23.36
CA GLU A 54 -6.89 -14.44 -23.62
C GLU A 54 -8.35 -14.57 -23.14
N LYS A 55 -9.00 -15.70 -23.44
CA LYS A 55 -10.39 -15.94 -23.04
C LYS A 55 -10.54 -16.04 -21.52
N VAL A 56 -9.64 -16.73 -20.85
CA VAL A 56 -9.65 -16.85 -19.39
C VAL A 56 -9.41 -15.49 -18.74
N ALA A 57 -8.39 -14.74 -19.19
CA ALA A 57 -8.13 -13.41 -18.66
C ALA A 57 -9.32 -12.46 -18.87
N SER A 58 -9.94 -12.50 -20.06
CA SER A 58 -11.15 -11.73 -20.36
C SER A 58 -12.32 -12.12 -19.46
N LYS A 59 -12.55 -13.41 -19.20
CA LYS A 59 -13.62 -13.86 -18.30
C LYS A 59 -13.39 -13.44 -16.85
N ILE A 60 -12.14 -13.51 -16.38
CA ILE A 60 -11.75 -13.03 -15.05
C ILE A 60 -11.97 -11.51 -14.95
N ALA A 61 -11.56 -10.75 -15.98
CA ALA A 61 -11.77 -9.31 -16.03
C ALA A 61 -13.26 -8.94 -16.02
N GLU A 62 -14.09 -9.67 -16.78
CA GLU A 62 -15.55 -9.48 -16.81
C GLU A 62 -16.19 -9.74 -15.44
N TYR A 63 -15.76 -10.79 -14.74
CA TYR A 63 -16.29 -11.18 -13.43
C TYR A 63 -15.87 -10.21 -12.33
N THR A 64 -14.60 -9.83 -12.30
CA THR A 64 -14.02 -8.98 -11.24
C THR A 64 -14.20 -7.49 -11.48
N LYS A 65 -14.49 -7.08 -12.72
CA LYS A 65 -14.46 -5.67 -13.19
C LYS A 65 -13.08 -5.01 -13.06
N ILE A 66 -12.02 -5.82 -12.99
CA ILE A 66 -10.63 -5.39 -12.95
C ILE A 66 -10.01 -5.68 -14.32
N PRO A 67 -9.14 -4.81 -14.87
CA PRO A 67 -8.60 -4.95 -16.23
C PRO A 67 -7.48 -6.00 -16.33
N PHE A 68 -7.75 -7.22 -15.87
CA PHE A 68 -6.85 -8.37 -16.02
C PHE A 68 -6.61 -8.68 -17.49
N ARG A 69 -5.37 -9.05 -17.81
CA ARG A 69 -4.93 -9.43 -19.15
C ARG A 69 -3.98 -10.60 -19.11
N THR A 70 -3.82 -11.29 -20.22
CA THR A 70 -2.82 -12.34 -20.37
C THR A 70 -1.42 -11.71 -20.33
N SER A 71 -0.45 -12.32 -19.62
CA SER A 71 0.94 -11.85 -19.60
C SER A 71 1.57 -11.87 -20.99
N SER A 72 2.40 -10.87 -21.30
CA SER A 72 3.14 -10.81 -22.57
C SER A 72 4.21 -11.91 -22.71
N ASN A 73 4.76 -12.40 -21.59
CA ASN A 73 5.76 -13.45 -21.56
C ASN A 73 5.46 -14.45 -20.42
N LYS A 74 5.00 -15.64 -20.78
CA LYS A 74 4.63 -16.68 -19.80
C LYS A 74 5.83 -17.31 -19.10
N PHE A 75 7.03 -17.21 -19.65
CA PHE A 75 8.23 -17.72 -19.00
C PHE A 75 8.61 -16.81 -17.83
N GLU A 76 8.62 -15.50 -18.04
CA GLU A 76 8.86 -14.51 -16.97
C GLU A 76 7.87 -14.72 -15.83
N SER A 77 6.58 -14.78 -16.16
CA SER A 77 5.52 -14.82 -15.14
C SER A 77 5.42 -16.13 -14.36
N LEU A 78 6.13 -17.18 -14.81
CA LEU A 78 6.25 -18.46 -14.10
C LEU A 78 7.60 -18.62 -13.40
N ALA A 79 8.67 -18.09 -13.99
CA ALA A 79 10.03 -18.24 -13.46
C ALA A 79 10.32 -17.27 -12.32
N ALA A 80 9.69 -16.09 -12.33
CA ALA A 80 9.88 -15.05 -11.34
C ALA A 80 8.55 -14.41 -10.91
N HIS A 81 8.60 -13.67 -9.81
CA HIS A 81 7.46 -12.98 -9.22
C HIS A 81 7.77 -11.50 -8.96
N ASP A 82 8.46 -10.88 -9.92
CA ASP A 82 8.99 -9.53 -9.80
C ASP A 82 7.88 -8.50 -9.57
N ALA A 83 6.72 -8.67 -10.22
CA ALA A 83 5.54 -7.81 -9.99
C ALA A 83 5.06 -7.83 -8.53
N LEU A 84 5.14 -8.97 -7.84
CA LEU A 84 4.80 -9.07 -6.42
C LEU A 84 5.85 -8.38 -5.54
N VAL A 85 7.13 -8.53 -5.89
CA VAL A 85 8.23 -7.87 -5.18
C VAL A 85 8.14 -6.34 -5.35
N GLU A 86 7.85 -5.84 -6.55
CA GLU A 86 7.61 -4.42 -6.83
C GLU A 86 6.44 -3.87 -6.00
N ALA A 87 5.31 -4.58 -6.00
CA ALA A 87 4.15 -4.22 -5.20
C ALA A 87 4.47 -4.17 -3.70
N HIS A 88 5.21 -5.16 -3.19
CA HIS A 88 5.66 -5.16 -1.80
C HIS A 88 6.61 -4.00 -1.50
N GLY A 89 7.50 -3.64 -2.43
CA GLY A 89 8.36 -2.46 -2.31
C GLY A 89 7.56 -1.16 -2.18
N ALA A 90 6.50 -1.00 -2.98
CA ALA A 90 5.58 0.14 -2.88
C ALA A 90 4.87 0.18 -1.51
N LEU A 91 4.42 -0.96 -1.01
CA LEU A 91 3.82 -1.08 0.33
C LEU A 91 4.82 -0.73 1.43
N ASN A 92 6.08 -1.13 1.29
CA ASN A 92 7.13 -0.81 2.26
C ASN A 92 7.39 0.71 2.33
N VAL A 93 7.36 1.42 1.20
CA VAL A 93 7.47 2.89 1.19
C VAL A 93 6.30 3.56 1.93
N ILE A 94 5.09 3.02 1.78
CA ILE A 94 3.93 3.49 2.54
C ILE A 94 4.12 3.23 4.03
N ALA A 95 4.60 2.06 4.42
CA ALA A 95 4.84 1.73 5.82
C ALA A 95 5.81 2.71 6.49
N VAL A 96 6.89 3.11 5.80
CA VAL A 96 7.82 4.14 6.30
C VAL A 96 7.12 5.49 6.46
N SER A 97 6.27 5.88 5.52
CA SER A 97 5.52 7.14 5.58
C SER A 97 4.53 7.16 6.74
N LEU A 98 3.78 6.07 6.94
CA LEU A 98 2.84 5.90 8.04
C LEU A 98 3.55 5.86 9.40
N MET A 99 4.70 5.18 9.48
CA MET A 99 5.53 5.14 10.68
C MET A 99 5.95 6.55 11.11
N LYS A 100 6.36 7.39 10.15
CA LYS A 100 6.70 8.78 10.41
C LYS A 100 5.50 9.55 10.94
N ILE A 101 4.37 9.50 10.23
CA ILE A 101 3.15 10.23 10.62
C ILE A 101 2.67 9.81 12.03
N ALA A 102 2.64 8.50 12.30
CA ALA A 102 2.23 7.98 13.60
C ALA A 102 3.17 8.42 14.73
N ASN A 103 4.48 8.47 14.48
CA ASN A 103 5.45 8.94 15.45
C ASN A 103 5.30 10.42 15.74
N ASP A 104 5.08 11.25 14.71
CA ASP A 104 4.84 12.68 14.88
C ASP A 104 3.58 12.90 15.73
N VAL A 105 2.46 12.25 15.38
CA VAL A 105 1.21 12.37 16.14
C VAL A 105 1.41 11.98 17.60
N ARG A 106 2.07 10.84 17.87
CA ARG A 106 2.37 10.38 19.24
C ARG A 106 3.27 11.37 19.99
N LEU A 107 4.26 11.96 19.33
CA LEU A 107 5.20 12.89 19.95
C LEU A 107 4.52 14.22 20.26
N LEU A 108 3.77 14.79 19.32
CA LEU A 108 2.99 16.02 19.48
C LEU A 108 1.91 15.88 20.56
N SER A 109 1.32 14.68 20.70
CA SER A 109 0.32 14.39 21.74
C SER A 109 0.93 13.91 23.07
N SER A 110 2.26 13.87 23.20
CA SER A 110 2.91 13.42 24.45
C SER A 110 2.59 14.38 25.60
N GLY A 111 2.25 13.86 26.78
CA GLY A 111 1.73 14.68 27.88
C GLY A 111 1.17 13.83 29.03
N PRO A 112 0.30 14.37 29.89
CA PRO A 112 -0.39 15.67 29.76
C PRO A 112 0.38 16.87 30.32
N ARG A 113 1.47 16.65 31.06
CA ARG A 113 2.25 17.75 31.69
C ARG A 113 3.75 17.72 31.41
N CYS A 114 4.28 16.55 31.08
CA CYS A 114 5.73 16.30 30.94
C CYS A 114 6.12 15.90 29.51
N GLY A 115 5.37 16.36 28.50
CA GLY A 115 5.62 16.10 27.08
C GLY A 115 5.48 17.38 26.25
N ILE A 116 5.22 17.24 24.96
CA ILE A 116 5.00 18.39 24.05
C ILE A 116 3.59 18.97 24.21
N GLY A 117 2.56 18.12 24.12
CA GLY A 117 1.16 18.50 24.38
C GLY A 117 0.57 19.51 23.39
N GLU A 118 1.06 19.55 22.15
CA GLU A 118 0.61 20.50 21.11
C GLU A 118 -0.74 20.10 20.49
N ILE A 119 -1.04 18.80 20.44
CA ILE A 119 -2.32 18.28 19.94
C ILE A 119 -2.98 17.33 20.94
N SER A 120 -4.30 17.23 20.84
CA SER A 120 -5.10 16.25 21.60
C SER A 120 -5.62 15.15 20.68
N ILE A 121 -5.38 13.90 21.06
CA ILE A 121 -5.95 12.72 20.39
C ILE A 121 -7.21 12.22 21.11
N PRO A 122 -8.16 11.58 20.40
CA PRO A 122 -9.34 10.95 21.00
C PRO A 122 -8.98 9.87 22.03
N GLU A 123 -9.77 9.78 23.09
CA GLU A 123 -9.71 8.70 24.08
C GLU A 123 -10.64 7.57 23.62
N ASN A 124 -10.08 6.42 23.23
CA ASN A 124 -10.85 5.26 22.79
C ASN A 124 -10.93 4.16 23.85
N GLU A 125 -9.89 4.00 24.66
CA GLU A 125 -9.82 3.03 25.75
C GLU A 125 -9.24 3.67 27.01
N PRO A 126 -9.59 3.20 28.23
CA PRO A 126 -8.92 3.63 29.44
C PRO A 126 -7.44 3.23 29.41
N GLY A 127 -6.53 4.19 29.30
CA GLY A 127 -5.09 3.91 29.25
C GLY A 127 -4.57 3.30 30.56
N SER A 128 -5.18 3.66 31.70
CA SER A 128 -4.92 3.04 32.99
C SER A 128 -6.13 3.18 33.92
N SER A 129 -6.39 2.15 34.71
CA SER A 129 -7.49 2.13 35.69
C SER A 129 -7.30 3.08 36.87
N ILE A 130 -6.08 3.58 37.10
CA ILE A 130 -5.74 4.43 38.26
C ILE A 130 -5.30 5.85 37.89
N MET A 131 -4.84 6.08 36.66
CA MET A 131 -4.27 7.37 36.24
C MET A 131 -5.25 8.14 35.34
N PRO A 132 -5.99 9.13 35.87
CA PRO A 132 -6.86 9.97 35.06
C PRO A 132 -6.04 10.80 34.05
N GLY A 133 -6.47 10.80 32.79
CA GLY A 133 -5.80 11.50 31.69
C GLY A 133 -4.65 10.73 31.03
N LEU A 134 -4.41 9.46 31.41
CA LEU A 134 -3.57 8.55 30.63
C LEU A 134 -4.38 8.01 29.44
N ARG A 135 -3.85 8.21 28.23
CA ARG A 135 -4.45 7.82 26.95
C ARG A 135 -3.51 6.87 26.22
#